data_AF-A0A0J1H8N3-F1
#
_entry.id   AF-A0A0J1H8N3-F1
#
_cell.length_a   1.000
_cell.length_b   1.000
_cell.length_c   1.000
_cell.angle_alpha   90.00
_cell.angle_beta   90.00
_cell.angle_gamma   90.00
#
_symmetry.space_group_name_H-M   'P 1'
#
loop_
_entity.id
_entity.type
_entity.pdbx_description
1 polymer ?
#
loop_
_entity_poly.entity_id
_entity_poly.type
_entity_poly.pdbx_seq_one_letter_code
_entity_poly.pdbx_strand_id
1 'polypeptide(L)'
;MTGTRVINLLVKIGLPPDLLHSAESDWQLRTDLGLSSAETLHLQVQLEQLGCTGFNLWDTHDYSLQELETMITAPEENAHSALGRSEVNHG
;
A
#
# COMPACT_ATOMS: atom_id res chain seq x y z
N MET A 1 -1.54 7.57 -15.03
CA MET A 1 -0.19 8.09 -14.68
C MET A 1 -0.02 7.92 -13.19
N THR A 2 0.93 7.11 -12.78
CA THR A 2 1.18 6.75 -11.38
C THR A 2 1.75 7.94 -10.60
N GLY A 3 1.20 8.21 -9.41
CA GLY A 3 1.60 9.33 -8.57
C GLY A 3 3.06 9.25 -8.09
N THR A 4 3.73 10.40 -8.00
CA THR A 4 5.16 10.54 -7.64
C THR A 4 5.52 9.85 -6.30
N ARG A 5 4.56 9.75 -5.38
CA ARG A 5 4.77 9.15 -4.06
C ARG A 5 4.90 7.62 -4.13
N VAL A 6 4.09 6.97 -4.96
CA VAL A 6 4.17 5.53 -5.27
C VAL A 6 5.50 5.22 -5.95
N ILE A 7 5.86 6.01 -6.97
CA ILE A 7 7.12 5.84 -7.71
C ILE A 7 8.32 5.90 -6.75
N ASN A 8 8.38 6.92 -5.89
CA ASN A 8 9.50 7.08 -4.95
C ASN A 8 9.57 5.90 -3.95
N LEU A 9 8.42 5.36 -3.54
CA LEU A 9 8.37 4.20 -2.66
C LEU A 9 8.83 2.92 -3.35
N LEU A 10 8.45 2.72 -4.62
CA LEU A 10 8.89 1.60 -5.45
C LEU A 10 10.39 1.67 -5.78
N VAL A 11 10.92 2.87 -6.02
CA VAL A 11 12.38 3.07 -6.18
C VAL A 11 13.14 2.69 -4.90
N LYS A 12 12.60 3.01 -3.72
CA LYS A 12 13.23 2.67 -2.43
C LYS A 12 13.29 1.17 -2.15
N ILE A 13 12.33 0.39 -2.66
CA ILE A 13 12.36 -1.08 -2.50
C ILE A 13 13.30 -1.77 -3.48
N GLY A 14 13.72 -1.08 -4.56
CA GLY A 14 14.70 -1.57 -5.52
C GLY A 14 14.26 -1.54 -6.98
N LEU A 15 13.05 -1.05 -7.30
CA LEU A 15 12.59 -1.01 -8.69
C LEU A 15 13.29 0.11 -9.48
N PRO A 16 13.64 -0.16 -10.75
CA PRO A 16 14.26 0.84 -11.60
C PRO A 16 13.25 1.96 -11.97
N PRO A 17 13.65 3.25 -11.88
CA PRO A 17 12.77 4.37 -12.19
C PRO A 17 12.30 4.40 -13.66
N ASP A 18 13.10 3.91 -14.60
CA ASP A 18 12.73 3.77 -16.01
C ASP A 18 11.51 2.86 -16.22
N LEU A 19 11.43 1.75 -15.47
CA LEU A 19 10.28 0.85 -15.49
C LEU A 19 9.04 1.56 -14.95
N LEU A 20 9.19 2.28 -13.84
CA LEU A 20 8.11 2.99 -13.16
C LEU A 20 7.57 4.19 -13.97
N HIS A 21 8.41 4.83 -14.78
CA HIS A 21 7.98 5.87 -15.71
C HIS A 21 7.13 5.33 -16.86
N SER A 22 7.35 4.07 -17.24
CA SER A 22 6.56 3.39 -18.28
C SER A 22 5.39 2.60 -17.71
N ALA A 23 5.29 2.50 -16.38
CA ALA A 23 4.26 1.71 -15.72
C ALA A 23 2.91 2.42 -15.73
N GLU A 24 1.90 1.72 -16.24
CA GLU A 24 0.53 2.19 -16.25
C GLU A 24 -0.16 1.90 -14.91
N SER A 25 -1.18 2.68 -14.57
CA SER A 25 -1.86 2.57 -13.28
C SER A 25 -2.55 1.20 -13.06
N ASP A 26 -2.89 0.49 -14.13
CA ASP A 26 -3.49 -0.85 -14.12
C ASP A 26 -2.46 -1.98 -13.92
N TRP A 27 -1.17 -1.68 -13.96
CA TRP A 27 -0.12 -2.70 -13.82
C TRP A 27 -0.12 -3.29 -12.42
N GLN A 28 -0.06 -4.62 -12.37
CA GLN A 28 -0.05 -5.36 -11.12
C GLN A 28 1.37 -5.51 -10.57
N LEU A 29 1.50 -5.47 -9.25
CA LEU A 29 2.80 -5.50 -8.57
C LEU A 29 3.59 -6.79 -8.85
N ARG A 30 2.95 -7.96 -8.80
CA ARG A 30 3.67 -9.23 -8.99
C ARG A 30 3.65 -9.68 -10.43
N THR A 31 2.52 -9.51 -11.11
CA THR A 31 2.34 -10.01 -12.49
C THR A 31 3.04 -9.15 -13.53
N ASP A 32 2.90 -7.82 -13.47
CA ASP A 32 3.46 -6.91 -14.47
C ASP A 32 4.83 -6.35 -14.04
N LEU A 33 4.94 -5.89 -12.78
CA LEU A 33 6.19 -5.33 -12.26
C LEU A 33 7.18 -6.39 -11.78
N GLY A 34 6.73 -7.64 -11.62
CA GLY A 34 7.61 -8.76 -11.27
C GLY A 34 8.19 -8.67 -9.87
N LEU A 35 7.51 -8.03 -8.91
CA LEU A 35 8.01 -7.92 -7.54
C LEU A 35 8.31 -9.31 -6.97
N SER A 36 9.56 -9.49 -6.54
CA SER A 36 10.00 -10.67 -5.80
C SER A 36 9.39 -10.66 -4.40
N SER A 37 9.28 -11.84 -3.78
CA SER A 37 8.77 -11.96 -2.41
C SER A 37 9.50 -11.05 -1.40
N ALA A 38 10.81 -10.82 -1.59
CA ALA A 38 11.56 -9.88 -0.75
C ALA A 38 11.17 -8.41 -0.98
N GLU A 39 10.93 -8.01 -2.23
CA GLU A 39 10.50 -6.66 -2.61
C GLU A 39 9.07 -6.40 -2.12
N THR A 40 8.19 -7.39 -2.25
CA THR A 40 6.83 -7.36 -1.69
C THR A 40 6.85 -7.24 -0.16
N LEU A 41 7.76 -7.95 0.54
CA LEU A 41 7.92 -7.79 1.99
C LEU A 41 8.31 -6.35 2.34
N HIS A 42 9.30 -5.82 1.63
CA HIS A 42 9.85 -4.51 1.91
C HIS A 42 8.79 -3.43 1.63
N LEU A 43 8.01 -3.62 0.57
CA LEU A 43 6.87 -2.77 0.24
C LEU A 43 5.82 -2.76 1.36
N GLN A 44 5.41 -3.93 1.87
CA GLN A 44 4.47 -4.05 2.98
C GLN A 44 4.95 -3.26 4.21
N VAL A 45 6.21 -3.48 4.62
CA VAL A 45 6.80 -2.81 5.78
C VAL A 45 6.81 -1.28 5.61
N GLN A 46 7.13 -0.78 4.41
CA GLN A 46 7.16 0.65 4.14
C GLN A 46 5.76 1.28 4.20
N LEU A 47 4.75 0.58 3.71
CA LEU A 47 3.37 1.05 3.77
C LEU A 47 2.82 1.04 5.20
N GLU A 48 3.14 0.01 5.99
CA GLU A 48 2.80 -0.03 7.42
C GLU A 48 3.45 1.12 8.19
N GLN A 49 4.70 1.46 7.88
CA GLN A 49 5.38 2.63 8.45
C GLN A 49 4.74 3.97 8.07
N LEU A 50 4.05 4.02 6.93
CA LEU A 50 3.28 5.20 6.51
C LEU A 50 1.91 5.30 7.18
N GLY A 51 1.53 4.31 8.01
CA GLY A 51 0.20 4.24 8.63
C GLY A 51 -0.86 3.65 7.70
N CYS A 52 -0.49 3.22 6.49
CA CYS A 52 -1.38 2.43 5.65
C CYS A 52 -1.54 1.06 6.32
N THR A 53 -2.67 0.83 6.97
CA THR A 53 -3.00 -0.43 7.64
C THR A 53 -4.28 -1.02 7.03
N GLY A 54 -4.43 -2.36 7.08
CA GLY A 54 -5.65 -3.03 6.59
C GLY A 54 -5.56 -3.64 5.18
N PHE A 55 -4.39 -3.70 4.57
CA PHE A 55 -4.15 -4.45 3.34
C PHE A 55 -2.99 -5.44 3.54
N ASN A 56 -2.97 -6.49 2.71
CA ASN A 56 -1.98 -7.56 2.77
C ASN A 56 -1.49 -7.89 1.36
N LEU A 57 -0.25 -7.49 1.04
CA LEU A 57 0.37 -7.77 -0.26
C LEU A 57 0.79 -9.24 -0.45
N TRP A 58 0.71 -10.05 0.61
CA TRP A 58 1.00 -11.48 0.59
C TRP A 58 -0.24 -12.35 0.40
N ASP A 59 -1.41 -11.74 0.32
CA ASP A 59 -2.64 -12.46 0.03
C ASP A 59 -2.68 -12.89 -1.45
N THR A 60 -3.75 -13.59 -1.82
CA THR A 60 -4.03 -14.01 -3.19
C THR A 60 -4.34 -12.84 -4.15
N HIS A 61 -4.58 -11.63 -3.62
CA HIS A 61 -4.85 -10.44 -4.42
C HIS A 61 -3.56 -9.78 -4.91
N ASP A 62 -3.40 -9.70 -6.22
CA ASP A 62 -2.30 -8.94 -6.85
C ASP A 62 -2.77 -7.49 -7.04
N TYR A 63 -2.25 -6.59 -6.20
CA TYR A 63 -2.67 -5.19 -6.22
C TYR A 63 -2.09 -4.46 -7.42
N SER A 64 -2.88 -3.57 -8.00
CA SER A 64 -2.45 -2.63 -9.04
C SER A 64 -1.75 -1.39 -8.47
N LEU A 65 -0.99 -0.70 -9.33
CA LEU A 65 -0.39 0.59 -8.98
C LEU A 65 -1.44 1.64 -8.57
N GLN A 66 -2.62 1.62 -9.20
CA GLN A 66 -3.72 2.51 -8.87
C GLN A 66 -4.29 2.25 -7.48
N GLU A 67 -4.45 0.98 -7.10
CA GLU A 67 -4.87 0.62 -5.74
C GLU A 67 -3.84 1.07 -4.70
N LEU A 68 -2.55 0.85 -4.99
CA LEU A 68 -1.46 1.32 -4.12
C LEU A 68 -1.47 2.84 -3.94
N GLU A 69 -1.68 3.58 -5.04
CA GLU A 69 -1.79 5.03 -5.02
C GLU A 69 -2.97 5.49 -4.17
N THR A 70 -4.11 4.82 -4.31
CA THR A 70 -5.32 5.11 -3.54
C THR A 70 -5.08 4.87 -2.05
N MET A 71 -4.39 3.79 -1.68
CA MET A 71 -4.04 3.49 -0.29
C MET A 71 -3.06 4.51 0.34
N ILE A 72 -2.09 4.99 -0.44
CA ILE A 72 -1.12 6.00 0.03
C ILE A 72 -1.72 7.40 0.08
N THR A 73 -2.70 7.68 -0.78
CA THR A 73 -3.33 9.01 -0.91
C THR A 73 -4.54 9.16 0.00
N ALA A 74 -5.22 8.06 0.34
CA ALA A 74 -6.33 8.09 1.28
C ALA A 74 -5.83 8.58 2.64
N PRO A 75 -6.30 9.73 3.15
CA PRO A 75 -6.16 10.04 4.57
C PRO A 75 -6.90 8.96 5.36
N GLU A 76 -6.43 8.60 6.55
CA GLU A 76 -6.99 7.58 7.44
C GLU A 76 -8.48 7.81 7.81
N GLU A 77 -9.42 7.69 6.88
CA GLU A 77 -10.87 7.72 7.14
C GLU A 77 -11.43 6.30 7.35
N ASN A 78 -10.59 5.36 7.80
CA ASN A 78 -11.04 4.05 8.30
C ASN A 78 -10.40 3.64 9.63
N ALA A 79 -10.00 4.59 10.47
CA ALA A 79 -9.82 4.37 11.90
C ALA A 79 -11.17 4.47 12.67
N HIS A 80 -12.24 3.87 12.14
CA HIS A 80 -13.54 3.72 12.81
C HIS A 80 -14.04 2.30 12.51
N SER A 81 -13.84 1.31 13.37
CA SER A 81 -14.63 1.19 14.60
C SER A 81 -14.09 0.01 15.43
N ALA A 82 -13.20 0.27 16.39
CA ALA A 82 -12.86 -0.72 17.41
C ALA A 82 -12.78 -0.02 18.78
N LEU A 83 -13.82 -0.29 19.59
CA LEU A 83 -13.97 0.00 21.03
C LEU A 83 -14.67 1.31 21.39
N GLY A 84 -16.00 1.24 21.21
CA GLY A 84 -16.95 2.07 21.93
C GLY A 84 -16.80 1.93 23.45
N ARG A 85 -16.84 3.11 24.07
CA ARG A 85 -17.25 3.44 25.44
C ARG A 85 -18.01 2.31 26.16
N SER A 86 -17.41 1.79 27.23
CA SER A 86 -18.13 1.15 28.34
C SER A 86 -17.80 1.91 29.63
N GLU A 87 -18.20 3.18 29.68
CA GLU A 87 -18.50 3.84 30.96
C GLU A 87 -19.94 3.43 31.33
N VAL A 88 -20.08 2.40 32.15
CA VAL A 88 -21.30 2.19 32.95
C VAL A 88 -20.96 2.48 34.40
N ASN A 89 -21.05 3.77 34.74
CA ASN A 89 -21.17 4.24 36.11
C ASN A 89 -22.63 3.99 36.55
N HIS A 90 -22.82 3.16 37.58
CA HIS A 90 -24.08 3.13 38.33
C HIS A 90 -23.72 3.30 39.80
N GLY A 91 -24.07 4.48 40.31
CA GLY A 91 -24.22 4.74 41.74
C GLY A 91 -25.57 4.26 42.26
#